data_AF-A0A6J7KD77-F1
#
_entry.id   AF-A0A6J7KD77-F1
#
_cell.length_a   1.000
_cell.length_b   1.000
_cell.length_c   1.000
_cell.angle_alpha   90.00
_cell.angle_beta   90.00
_cell.angle_gamma   90.00
#
_symmetry.space_group_name_H-M   'P 1'
#
loop_
_entity.id
_entity.type
_entity.pdbx_description
1 polymer ?
#
loop_
_entity_poly.entity_id
_entity_poly.type
_entity_poly.pdbx_seq_one_letter_code
_entity_poly.pdbx_strand_id
1 'polypeptide(L)'
;MREAAEEADALITAEDLVWMSHWTPPMEAAKRFSTFFFIGPAPEHVLTADGGEIHELAWMAPADAMARRNAGEIELIPPTFITLALLSRFADVASALTHYASSEPEQFVTRFAGIDGTAIAMYDEDAGYATGDASVPGARHRLWMGEGDWVYERSVWPS
;
A
#
# COMPACT_ATOMS: atom_id res chain seq x y z
N MET A 1 -18.86 -5.25 7.04
CA MET A 1 -17.44 -5.60 7.05
C MET A 1 -17.33 -6.97 7.69
N ARG A 2 -17.10 -8.03 6.91
CA ARG A 2 -17.14 -9.41 7.43
C ARG A 2 -15.73 -9.92 7.75
N GLU A 3 -14.79 -9.78 6.82
CA GLU A 3 -13.40 -10.26 6.94
C GLU A 3 -12.63 -9.63 8.12
N ALA A 4 -12.64 -8.29 8.29
CA ALA A 4 -11.94 -7.65 9.42
C ALA A 4 -12.47 -8.05 10.80
N ALA A 5 -13.76 -8.36 10.90
CA ALA A 5 -14.37 -8.88 12.12
C ALA A 5 -14.07 -10.38 12.31
N GLU A 6 -13.98 -11.16 11.23
CA GLU A 6 -13.64 -12.59 11.25
C GLU A 6 -12.16 -12.83 11.61
N GLU A 7 -11.24 -12.02 11.08
CA GLU A 7 -9.78 -12.27 11.18
C GLU A 7 -9.12 -11.54 12.36
N ALA A 8 -9.60 -10.35 12.74
CA ALA A 8 -8.93 -9.49 13.71
C ALA A 8 -9.81 -9.04 14.90
N ASP A 9 -11.05 -9.53 15.03
CA ASP A 9 -12.06 -9.04 15.99
C ASP A 9 -12.25 -7.51 15.92
N ALA A 10 -12.03 -6.93 14.74
CA ALA A 10 -12.18 -5.51 14.50
C ALA A 10 -13.64 -5.20 14.19
N LEU A 11 -14.39 -4.76 15.22
CA LEU A 11 -15.73 -4.19 15.06
C LEU A 11 -15.64 -2.78 14.45
N ILE A 12 -15.25 -2.70 13.18
CA ILE A 12 -15.26 -1.46 12.42
C ILE A 12 -16.60 -1.38 11.69
N THR A 13 -17.32 -0.27 11.80
CA THR A 13 -18.53 -0.06 11.00
C THR A 13 -18.12 0.37 9.59
N ALA A 14 -18.89 -0.03 8.57
CA ALA A 14 -18.61 0.36 7.18
C ALA A 14 -18.69 1.89 6.97
N GLU A 15 -19.32 2.60 7.90
CA GLU A 15 -19.50 4.05 7.90
C GLU A 15 -18.22 4.79 8.32
N ASP A 16 -17.31 4.11 9.03
CA ASP A 16 -16.03 4.68 9.50
C ASP A 16 -14.88 4.45 8.50
N LEU A 17 -15.15 3.76 7.38
CA LEU A 17 -14.16 3.48 6.36
C LEU A 17 -14.20 4.47 5.21
N VAL A 18 -13.03 5.01 4.89
CA VAL A 18 -12.81 5.87 3.72
C VAL A 18 -12.07 5.06 2.65
N TRP A 19 -12.58 5.10 1.42
CA TRP A 19 -11.94 4.42 0.29
C TRP A 19 -10.67 5.17 -0.11
N MET A 20 -9.52 4.51 0.01
CA MET A 20 -8.21 5.11 -0.21
C MET A 20 -7.66 4.81 -1.60
N SER A 21 -7.68 3.54 -2.00
CA SER A 21 -7.11 3.11 -3.29
C SER A 21 -7.73 1.82 -3.80
N HIS A 22 -7.50 1.54 -5.07
CA HIS A 22 -7.89 0.30 -5.73
C HIS A 22 -6.71 -0.25 -6.52
N TRP A 23 -6.40 -1.53 -6.27
CA TRP A 23 -5.26 -2.23 -6.85
C TRP A 23 -5.72 -3.29 -7.84
N THR A 24 -5.11 -3.26 -9.02
CA THR A 24 -5.31 -4.26 -10.07
C THR A 24 -3.97 -4.89 -10.42
N PRO A 25 -3.85 -6.23 -10.37
CA PRO A 25 -2.66 -6.94 -10.83
C PRO A 25 -2.33 -6.64 -12.30
N PRO A 26 -1.07 -6.89 -12.73
CA PRO A 26 -0.67 -6.77 -14.13
C PRO A 26 -1.60 -7.57 -15.05
N MET A 27 -1.68 -7.18 -16.34
CA MET A 27 -2.52 -7.86 -17.31
C MET A 27 -2.16 -9.34 -17.48
N GLU A 28 -0.90 -9.68 -17.25
CA GLU A 28 -0.29 -11.00 -17.40
C GLU A 28 -0.57 -11.93 -16.21
N ALA A 29 -1.13 -11.42 -15.11
CA ALA A 29 -1.40 -12.23 -13.93
C ALA A 29 -2.50 -13.27 -14.19
N ALA A 30 -2.25 -14.53 -13.80
CA ALA A 30 -3.16 -15.65 -14.04
C ALA A 30 -4.55 -15.48 -13.39
N LYS A 31 -4.63 -14.71 -12.30
CA LYS A 31 -5.87 -14.29 -11.65
C LYS A 31 -5.82 -12.80 -11.39
N ARG A 32 -6.87 -12.08 -11.80
CA ARG A 32 -7.01 -10.64 -11.64
C ARG A 32 -8.17 -10.37 -10.69
N PHE A 33 -7.85 -10.24 -9.41
CA PHE A 33 -8.79 -9.72 -8.43
C PHE A 33 -8.45 -8.26 -8.18
N SER A 34 -9.47 -7.41 -8.30
CA SER A 34 -9.40 -6.02 -7.89
C SER A 34 -9.50 -5.96 -6.38
N THR A 35 -8.48 -5.39 -5.73
CA THR A 35 -8.45 -5.25 -4.27
C THR A 35 -8.67 -3.79 -3.90
N PHE A 36 -9.70 -3.53 -3.10
CA PHE A 36 -10.07 -2.19 -2.63
C PHE A 36 -9.48 -1.98 -1.23
N PHE A 37 -8.75 -0.89 -1.04
CA PHE A 37 -8.13 -0.55 0.23
C PHE A 37 -8.90 0.59 0.88
N PHE A 38 -9.23 0.39 2.14
CA PHE A 38 -9.94 1.36 2.97
C PHE A 38 -9.10 1.70 4.19
N ILE A 39 -9.31 2.90 4.72
CA ILE A 39 -8.70 3.36 5.97
C ILE A 39 -9.77 3.81 6.94
N GLY A 40 -9.50 3.67 8.23
CA GLY A 40 -10.39 4.06 9.31
C GLY A 40 -9.62 4.26 10.60
N PRO A 41 -10.24 4.86 11.64
CA PRO A 41 -9.64 4.92 12.95
C PRO A 41 -9.42 3.51 13.51
N ALA A 42 -8.35 3.37 14.30
CA ALA A 42 -8.13 2.15 15.06
C ALA A 42 -9.28 1.99 16.10
N PRO A 43 -9.77 0.76 16.31
CA PRO A 43 -10.72 0.51 17.39
C PRO A 43 -10.08 0.79 18.76
N GLU A 44 -10.90 1.22 19.72
CA GLU A 44 -10.44 1.50 21.09
C GLU A 44 -10.16 0.23 21.90
N HIS A 45 -10.69 -0.92 21.46
CA HIS A 45 -10.48 -2.21 22.12
C HIS A 45 -9.24 -2.94 21.62
N VAL A 46 -8.74 -3.86 22.45
CA VAL A 46 -7.59 -4.71 22.10
C VAL A 46 -8.04 -5.70 21.03
N LEU A 47 -7.36 -5.68 19.88
CA LEU A 47 -7.54 -6.67 18.83
C LEU A 47 -6.85 -7.97 19.23
N THR A 48 -7.52 -9.10 18.99
CA THR A 48 -6.96 -10.43 19.23
C THR A 48 -6.93 -11.19 17.92
N ALA A 49 -5.78 -11.78 17.61
CA ALA A 49 -5.65 -12.60 16.42
C ALA A 49 -6.50 -13.87 16.57
N ASP A 50 -7.18 -14.28 15.51
CA ASP A 50 -8.00 -15.50 15.49
C ASP A 50 -7.16 -16.79 15.64
N GLY A 51 -5.85 -16.70 15.39
CA GLY A 51 -4.89 -17.81 15.44
C GLY A 51 -4.98 -18.74 14.22
N GLY A 52 -5.83 -18.42 13.25
CA GLY A 52 -6.05 -19.16 12.01
C GLY A 52 -5.26 -18.54 10.87
N GLU A 53 -5.76 -17.43 10.32
CA GLU A 53 -5.12 -16.71 9.21
C GLU A 53 -4.19 -15.59 9.73
N ILE A 54 -4.50 -15.03 10.90
CA ILE A 54 -3.65 -14.04 11.57
C ILE A 54 -3.00 -14.70 12.79
N HIS A 55 -1.67 -14.70 12.81
CA HIS A 55 -0.90 -15.26 13.93
C HIS A 55 -0.42 -14.19 14.91
N GLU A 56 -0.16 -12.97 14.44
CA GLU A 56 0.37 -11.88 15.24
C GLU A 56 -0.26 -10.55 14.81
N LEU A 57 -0.51 -9.67 15.78
CA LEU A 57 -1.02 -8.32 15.57
C LEU A 57 -0.11 -7.32 16.29
N ALA A 58 0.23 -6.24 15.60
CA ALA A 58 1.02 -5.15 16.17
C ALA A 58 0.54 -3.80 15.65
N TRP A 59 0.41 -2.84 16.57
CA TRP A 59 0.27 -1.43 16.22
C TRP A 59 1.65 -0.82 16.02
N MET A 60 1.88 -0.18 14.87
CA MET A 60 3.15 0.44 14.53
C MET A 60 2.94 1.69 13.70
N ALA A 61 3.87 2.64 13.83
CA ALA A 61 3.90 3.79 12.93
C ALA A 61 4.26 3.32 11.51
N PRO A 62 3.67 3.91 10.45
CA PRO A 62 3.94 3.46 9.08
C PRO A 62 5.43 3.51 8.68
N ALA A 63 6.17 4.52 9.16
CA ALA A 63 7.60 4.64 8.92
C ALA A 63 8.41 3.50 9.57
N ASP A 64 8.03 3.09 10.78
CA ASP A 64 8.68 1.98 11.49
C ASP A 64 8.42 0.65 10.76
N ALA A 65 7.20 0.43 10.27
CA ALA A 65 6.85 -0.75 9.49
C ALA A 65 7.72 -0.89 8.23
N MET A 66 7.88 0.20 7.48
CA MET A 66 8.75 0.22 6.30
C MET A 66 10.22 -0.01 6.65
N ALA A 67 10.71 0.58 7.75
CA ALA A 67 12.08 0.38 8.22
C ALA A 67 12.34 -1.08 8.62
N ARG A 68 11.42 -1.70 9.36
CA ARG A 68 11.51 -3.12 9.73
C ARG A 68 11.49 -4.05 8.51
N ARG A 69 10.69 -3.72 7.49
CA ARG A 69 10.73 -4.45 6.23
C ARG A 69 12.08 -4.34 5.56
N ASN A 70 12.65 -3.16 5.50
CA ASN A 70 13.97 -2.95 4.89
C ASN A 70 15.11 -3.62 5.68
N ALA A 71 14.92 -3.77 6.99
CA ALA A 71 15.80 -4.56 7.86
C ALA A 71 15.59 -6.09 7.73
N GLY A 72 14.58 -6.54 6.99
CA GLY A 72 14.23 -7.95 6.85
C GLY A 72 13.55 -8.56 8.09
N GLU A 73 13.04 -7.72 8.99
CA GLU A 73 12.37 -8.16 10.23
C GLU A 73 10.91 -8.55 10.00
N ILE A 74 10.26 -7.93 9.00
CA ILE A 74 8.89 -8.25 8.58
C ILE A 74 8.80 -8.32 7.05
N GLU A 75 7.85 -9.07 6.54
CA GLU A 75 7.54 -9.09 5.11
C GLU A 75 6.41 -8.10 4.80
N LEU A 76 6.57 -7.33 3.72
CA LEU A 76 5.48 -6.53 3.15
C LEU A 76 5.39 -6.77 1.66
N ILE A 77 4.16 -6.77 1.15
CA ILE A 77 3.87 -6.75 -0.28
C ILE A 77 3.81 -5.30 -0.79
N PRO A 78 4.00 -5.06 -2.11
CA PRO A 78 4.02 -3.71 -2.66
C PRO A 78 2.80 -2.84 -2.32
N PRO A 79 1.55 -3.34 -2.38
CA PRO A 79 0.38 -2.54 -2.00
C PRO A 79 0.43 -2.04 -0.55
N THR A 80 0.90 -2.89 0.38
CA THR A 80 1.03 -2.54 1.79
C THR A 80 2.13 -1.51 2.00
N PHE A 81 3.32 -1.72 1.42
CA PHE A 81 4.44 -0.78 1.55
C PHE A 81 4.07 0.63 1.02
N ILE A 82 3.42 0.69 -0.14
CA ILE A 82 3.01 1.96 -0.76
C ILE A 82 1.91 2.64 0.06
N THR A 83 0.96 1.87 0.58
CA THR A 83 -0.07 2.38 1.50
C THR A 83 0.58 3.03 2.73
N LEU A 84 1.57 2.38 3.35
CA LEU A 84 2.30 2.93 4.49
C LEU A 84 3.06 4.21 4.11
N ALA A 85 3.72 4.23 2.94
CA ALA A 85 4.43 5.40 2.43
C ALA A 85 3.49 6.60 2.18
N LEU A 86 2.28 6.35 1.67
CA LEU A 86 1.25 7.38 1.49
C LEU A 86 0.76 7.91 2.85
N LEU A 87 0.46 7.02 3.80
CA LEU A 87 -0.02 7.39 5.13
C LEU A 87 1.04 8.11 5.98
N SER A 88 2.33 7.80 5.80
CA SER A 88 3.45 8.49 6.46
C SER A 88 3.52 9.99 6.19
N ARG A 89 2.79 10.50 5.20
CA ARG A 89 2.77 11.93 4.83
C ARG A 89 1.81 12.75 5.69
N PHE A 90 0.90 12.09 6.41
CA PHE A 90 -0.06 12.75 7.29
C PHE A 90 0.47 12.80 8.72
N ALA A 91 0.17 13.90 9.42
CA ALA A 91 0.59 14.07 10.81
C ALA A 91 -0.26 13.22 11.77
N ASP A 92 -1.50 12.93 11.39
CA ASP A 92 -2.47 12.21 12.22
C ASP A 92 -3.54 11.52 11.38
N VAL A 93 -4.35 10.68 12.04
CA VAL A 93 -5.45 9.93 11.42
C VAL A 93 -6.51 10.87 10.85
N ALA A 94 -6.82 11.97 11.53
CA ALA A 94 -7.88 12.90 11.12
C ALA A 94 -7.56 13.58 9.79
N SER A 95 -6.32 14.03 9.58
CA SER A 95 -5.86 14.62 8.33
C SER A 95 -5.84 13.62 7.18
N ALA A 96 -5.43 12.37 7.42
CA ALA A 96 -5.50 11.30 6.42
C ALA A 96 -6.95 11.01 6.01
N LEU A 97 -7.86 10.80 6.96
CA LEU A 97 -9.27 10.54 6.69
C LEU A 97 -9.94 11.70 5.95
N THR A 98 -9.65 12.95 6.35
CA THR A 98 -10.19 14.14 5.68
C THR A 98 -9.75 14.21 4.22
N HIS A 99 -8.46 13.97 3.95
CA HIS A 99 -7.93 13.97 2.59
C HIS A 99 -8.65 12.91 1.74
N TYR A 100 -8.60 11.64 2.15
CA TYR A 100 -9.16 10.56 1.33
C TYR A 100 -10.69 10.59 1.22
N ALA A 101 -11.40 11.22 2.16
CA ALA A 101 -12.86 11.40 2.05
C ALA A 101 -13.23 12.43 0.97
N SER A 102 -12.30 13.33 0.62
CA SER A 102 -12.49 14.37 -0.38
C SER A 102 -11.80 14.10 -1.73
N SER A 103 -10.98 13.06 -1.79
CA SER A 103 -10.21 12.68 -2.98
C SER A 103 -10.89 11.56 -3.76
N GLU A 104 -10.65 11.52 -5.07
CA GLU A 104 -10.93 10.31 -5.84
C GLU A 104 -9.92 9.20 -5.45
N PRO A 105 -10.37 7.97 -5.16
CA PRO A 105 -9.48 6.88 -4.80
C PRO A 105 -8.49 6.55 -5.91
N GLU A 106 -7.21 6.48 -5.56
CA GLU A 106 -6.16 6.25 -6.53
C GLU A 106 -6.20 4.81 -7.08
N GLN A 107 -6.01 4.67 -8.39
CA GLN A 107 -5.97 3.36 -9.06
C GLN A 107 -4.54 2.94 -9.36
N PHE A 108 -4.12 1.82 -8.77
CA PHE A 108 -2.83 1.22 -9.00
C PHE A 108 -2.96 0.01 -9.94
N VAL A 109 -2.48 0.15 -11.17
CA VAL A 109 -2.28 -0.98 -12.08
C VAL A 109 -0.80 -1.25 -12.17
N THR A 110 -0.36 -2.42 -11.72
CA THR A 110 1.08 -2.70 -11.60
C THR A 110 1.65 -3.10 -12.95
N ARG A 111 2.77 -2.49 -13.32
CA ARG A 111 3.66 -3.01 -14.38
C ARG A 111 5.04 -3.28 -13.81
N PHE A 112 5.49 -4.53 -13.92
CA PHE A 112 6.83 -4.91 -13.47
C PHE A 112 7.88 -4.65 -14.55
N ALA A 113 9.05 -4.19 -14.12
CA ALA A 113 10.26 -4.07 -14.90
C ALA A 113 11.48 -4.44 -14.03
N GLY A 114 12.67 -4.43 -14.62
CA GLY A 114 13.92 -4.62 -13.88
C GLY A 114 15.04 -3.76 -14.44
N ILE A 115 15.90 -3.26 -13.54
CA ILE A 115 17.15 -2.55 -13.87
C ILE A 115 18.25 -3.21 -13.05
N ASP A 116 19.32 -3.66 -13.71
CA ASP A 116 20.51 -4.23 -13.06
C ASP A 116 20.19 -5.31 -12.01
N GLY A 117 19.19 -6.15 -12.29
CA GLY A 117 18.75 -7.22 -11.38
C GLY A 117 17.80 -6.78 -10.26
N THR A 118 17.52 -5.48 -10.12
CA THR A 118 16.54 -4.94 -9.16
C THR A 118 15.15 -4.93 -9.77
N ALA A 119 14.18 -5.54 -9.07
CA ALA A 119 12.78 -5.52 -9.49
C ALA A 119 12.15 -4.15 -9.22
N ILE A 120 11.34 -3.67 -10.16
CA ILE A 120 10.66 -2.37 -10.06
C ILE A 120 9.19 -2.59 -10.38
N ALA A 121 8.30 -2.12 -9.50
CA ALA A 121 6.88 -1.99 -9.78
C ALA A 121 6.59 -0.55 -10.20
N MET A 122 6.11 -0.34 -11.42
CA MET A 122 5.73 0.97 -11.94
C MET A 122 4.20 1.09 -11.99
N TYR A 123 3.73 2.32 -11.83
CA TYR A 123 2.32 2.70 -11.87
C TYR A 123 2.10 3.80 -12.89
N ASP A 124 0.84 4.17 -13.12
CA ASP A 124 0.49 5.24 -14.05
C ASP A 124 1.22 6.54 -13.72
N GLU A 125 1.44 7.41 -14.70
CA GLU A 125 2.29 8.62 -14.62
C GLU A 125 3.81 8.37 -14.56
N ASP A 126 4.28 7.13 -14.36
CA ASP A 126 5.71 6.85 -14.52
C ASP A 126 6.14 6.92 -15.99
N ALA A 127 7.25 7.59 -16.28
CA ALA A 127 7.75 7.77 -17.65
C ALA A 127 8.03 6.44 -18.38
N GLY A 128 8.37 5.38 -17.64
CA GLY A 128 8.61 4.04 -18.16
C GLY A 128 7.36 3.17 -18.27
N TYR A 129 6.20 3.63 -17.74
CA TYR A 129 5.01 2.79 -17.59
C TYR A 129 4.48 2.29 -18.94
N ALA A 130 4.29 3.17 -19.93
CA ALA A 130 3.70 2.80 -21.21
C ALA A 130 4.55 1.75 -21.97
N THR A 131 5.88 1.87 -21.91
CA THR A 131 6.82 1.00 -22.62
C THR A 131 7.22 -0.23 -21.81
N GLY A 132 7.05 -0.21 -20.48
CA GLY A 132 7.63 -1.22 -19.59
C GLY A 132 9.14 -1.09 -19.42
N ASP A 133 9.72 0.05 -19.83
CA ASP A 133 11.15 0.33 -19.71
C ASP A 133 11.39 1.34 -18.57
N ALA A 134 11.82 0.83 -17.42
CA ALA A 134 12.08 1.64 -16.25
C ALA A 134 13.27 2.61 -16.41
N SER A 135 14.10 2.44 -17.45
CA SER A 135 15.26 3.31 -17.71
C SER A 135 14.89 4.66 -18.34
N VAL A 136 13.65 4.79 -18.84
CA VAL A 136 13.17 6.02 -19.49
C VAL A 136 13.25 7.21 -18.51
N PRO A 137 13.96 8.30 -18.85
CA PRO A 137 14.03 9.49 -18.00
C PRO A 137 12.69 10.22 -17.96
N GLY A 138 12.33 10.80 -16.80
CA GLY A 138 11.12 11.61 -16.66
C GLY A 138 10.46 11.46 -15.30
N ALA A 139 9.14 11.67 -15.26
CA ALA A 139 8.34 11.49 -14.06
C ALA A 139 8.42 10.06 -13.51
N ARG A 140 8.21 9.94 -12.20
CA ARG A 140 8.36 8.71 -11.43
C ARG A 140 7.09 8.44 -10.65
N HIS A 141 6.67 7.20 -10.69
CA HIS A 141 5.64 6.64 -9.84
C HIS A 141 5.90 5.14 -9.75
N ARG A 142 6.84 4.77 -8.88
CA ARG A 142 7.41 3.42 -8.85
C ARG A 142 7.88 3.01 -7.46
N LEU A 143 7.94 1.71 -7.24
CA LEU A 143 8.59 1.09 -6.09
C LEU A 143 9.80 0.30 -6.56
N TRP A 144 10.96 0.67 -6.04
CA TRP A 144 12.19 -0.12 -6.14
C TRP A 144 12.14 -1.22 -5.09
N MET A 145 12.32 -2.47 -5.53
CA MET A 145 12.28 -3.65 -4.67
C MET A 145 13.66 -4.33 -4.64
N GLY A 146 14.65 -3.64 -4.05
CA GLY A 146 15.98 -4.19 -3.86
C GLY A 146 16.03 -5.32 -2.83
N GLU A 147 17.16 -6.03 -2.76
CA GLU A 147 17.41 -7.04 -1.72
C GLU A 147 17.40 -6.43 -0.30
N GLY A 148 17.83 -5.18 -0.16
CA GLY A 148 17.73 -4.40 1.08
C GLY A 148 16.54 -3.45 1.06
N ASP A 149 16.84 -2.18 0.81
CA ASP A 149 15.84 -1.12 0.89
C ASP A 149 14.82 -1.18 -0.24
N TRP A 150 13.55 -1.13 0.16
CA TRP A 150 12.47 -0.73 -0.73
C TRP A 150 12.33 0.78 -0.69
N VAL A 151 12.20 1.39 -1.87
CA VAL A 151 12.09 2.85 -2.03
C VAL A 151 10.92 3.17 -2.94
N TYR A 152 9.92 3.82 -2.38
CA TYR A 152 8.80 4.35 -3.15
C TYR A 152 9.12 5.76 -3.65
N GLU A 153 9.15 5.92 -4.97
CA GLU A 153 9.56 7.14 -5.65
C GLU A 153 8.37 7.72 -6.43
N ARG A 154 8.03 8.97 -6.13
CA ARG A 154 6.92 9.67 -6.78
C ARG A 154 7.27 11.14 -7.07
N SER A 155 7.12 11.55 -8.32
CA SER A 155 7.41 12.93 -8.76
C SER A 155 6.27 13.90 -8.46
N VAL A 156 5.03 13.45 -8.62
CA VAL A 156 3.82 14.26 -8.35
C VAL A 156 3.02 13.52 -7.31
N TRP A 157 2.74 14.18 -6.20
CA TRP A 157 1.94 13.62 -5.14
C TRP A 157 0.50 14.14 -5.24
N PRO A 158 -0.51 13.29 -4.99
CA PRO A 158 -1.88 13.75 -4.88
C PRO A 158 -1.97 14.80 -3.77
N SER A 159 -2.66 15.90 -4.11
CA SER A 159 -2.89 17.08 -3.28
C SER A 159 -3.95 16.84 -2.22
#